data_AF-A0A8T7GDJ0-F1
#
_entry.id   AF-A0A8T7GDJ0-F1
#
_cell.length_a   1.000
_cell.length_b   1.000
_cell.length_c   1.000
_cell.angle_alpha   90.00
_cell.angle_beta   90.00
_cell.angle_gamma   90.00
#
_symmetry.space_group_name_H-M   'P 1'
#
loop_
_entity.id
_entity.type
_entity.pdbx_description
1 polymer ?
#
loop_
_entity_poly.entity_id
_entity_poly.type
_entity_poly.pdbx_seq_one_letter_code
_entity_poly.pdbx_strand_id
1 'polypeptide(L)' 'MKIAIFDYGAGNLFSLKSALQRNGAEDVTIIHDMKDLDKYDGLVLPGVGNFDPAIKSIEK' A
#
# COMPACT_ATOMS: atom_id res chain seq x y z
N MET A 1 0.65 -11.01 10.10
CA MET A 1 0.27 -10.67 8.70
C MET A 1 1.12 -9.51 8.20
N LYS A 2 1.74 -9.66 7.03
CA LYS A 2 2.59 -8.68 6.35
C LYS A 2 1.81 -7.99 5.24
N ILE A 3 1.67 -6.68 5.31
CA ILE A 3 0.91 -5.88 4.36
C ILE A 3 1.84 -4.90 3.63
N ALA A 4 1.72 -4.83 2.31
CA ALA A 4 2.31 -3.77 1.51
C ALA A 4 1.29 -2.64 1.26
N ILE A 5 1.75 -1.39 1.35
CA ILE A 5 1.00 -0.20 0.92
C ILE A 5 1.76 0.38 -0.28
N PHE A 6 1.14 0.45 -1.44
CA PHE A 6 1.76 1.04 -2.62
C PHE A 6 1.60 2.56 -2.63
N ASP A 7 2.72 3.28 -2.53
CA ASP A 7 2.74 4.73 -2.62
C ASP A 7 2.83 5.18 -4.07
N TYR A 8 1.70 5.64 -4.60
CA TYR A 8 1.61 6.31 -5.90
C TYR A 8 1.29 7.81 -5.75
N GLY A 9 1.55 8.39 -4.58
CA GLY A 9 1.30 9.80 -4.29
C GLY A 9 -0.13 10.12 -3.87
N ALA A 10 -0.87 9.15 -3.32
CA ALA A 10 -2.26 9.32 -2.92
C ALA A 10 -2.54 8.94 -1.46
N GLY A 11 -3.38 9.75 -0.80
CA GLY A 11 -3.87 9.48 0.56
C GLY A 11 -2.86 9.80 1.67
N ASN A 12 -3.22 9.43 2.90
CA ASN A 12 -2.37 9.59 4.08
C ASN A 12 -1.84 8.21 4.52
N LEU A 13 -0.64 7.87 4.05
CA LEU A 13 -0.04 6.55 4.26
C LEU A 13 0.32 6.28 5.71
N PHE A 14 0.68 7.32 6.46
CA PHE A 14 1.04 7.17 7.87
C PHE A 14 -0.16 6.80 8.74
N SER A 15 -1.31 7.45 8.50
CA SER A 15 -2.57 7.11 9.16
C SER A 15 -3.03 5.70 8.77
N LEU A 16 -2.93 5.34 7.49
CA LEU A 16 -3.27 4.00 7.01
C LEU A 16 -2.38 2.92 7.64
N LYS A 17 -1.06 3.13 7.64
CA LYS A 17 -0.09 2.23 8.29
C LYS A 17 -0.42 2.04 9.77
N SER A 18 -0.65 3.12 10.49
CA SER A 18 -1.00 3.09 11.91
C SER A 18 -2.30 2.32 12.16
N ALA A 19 -3.31 2.52 11.31
CA ALA A 19 -4.58 1.81 11.40
C ALA A 19 -4.40 0.29 11.17
N LEU A 20 -3.63 -0.11 10.15
CA LEU A 20 -3.36 -1.51 9.85
C LEU A 20 -2.61 -2.20 11.01
N GLN A 21 -1.57 -1.55 11.55
CA GLN A 21 -0.81 -2.08 12.69
C GLN A 21 -1.69 -2.22 13.95
N ARG A 22 -2.54 -1.23 14.23
CA ARG A 22 -3.50 -1.30 15.35
C ARG A 22 -4.52 -2.44 15.23
N ASN A 23 -4.79 -2.91 14.01
CA ASN A 23 -5.72 -4.00 13.74
C ASN A 23 -5.03 -5.36 13.53
N GLY A 24 -3.77 -5.51 13.98
CA GLY A 24 -3.08 -6.81 14.02
C GLY A 24 -2.20 -7.12 12.82
N ALA A 25 -1.92 -6.16 11.93
CA ALA A 25 -0.84 -6.32 10.96
C ALA A 25 0.51 -6.21 11.70
N GLU A 26 1.29 -7.28 11.64
CA GLU A 26 2.59 -7.40 12.31
C GLU A 26 3.67 -6.57 11.58
N ASP A 27 3.57 -6.52 10.26
CA ASP A 27 4.47 -5.78 9.40
C ASP A 27 3.66 -5.02 8.35
N VAL A 28 3.91 -3.71 8.25
CA VAL A 28 3.29 -2.83 7.26
C VAL A 28 4.38 -2.01 6.60
N THR A 29 4.66 -2.35 5.35
CA THR A 29 5.70 -1.72 4.54
C THR A 29 5.07 -0.81 3.49
N ILE A 30 5.59 0.42 3.37
CA ILE A 30 5.26 1.30 2.25
C ILE A 30 6.26 0.98 1.13
N ILE A 31 5.74 0.60 -0.04
CA ILE A 31 6.52 0.24 -1.23
C ILE A 31 6.30 1.28 -2.33
N HIS A 32 7.27 1.43 -3.21
CA HIS A 32 7.23 2.39 -4.34
C HIS A 32 7.36 1.70 -5.69
N ASP A 33 7.57 0.39 -5.70
CA ASP A 33 7.53 -0.47 -6.87
C ASP A 33 6.82 -1.78 -6.51
N MET A 34 6.38 -2.51 -7.53
CA MET A 34 5.64 -3.77 -7.37
C MET A 34 6.57 -5.00 -7.34
N LYS A 35 7.82 -4.85 -6.90
CA LYS A 35 8.77 -5.97 -6.83
C LYS A 35 8.59 -6.76 -5.54
N ASP A 36 8.85 -8.05 -5.63
CA ASP A 36 8.79 -9.02 -4.54
C ASP A 36 7.46 -8.99 -3.75
N LEU A 37 6.32 -8.81 -4.43
CA LEU A 37 5.01 -8.78 -3.77
C LEU A 37 4.64 -10.11 -3.09
N ASP A 38 5.27 -11.20 -3.51
CA ASP A 38 5.13 -12.55 -2.97
C ASP A 38 5.55 -12.66 -1.49
N LYS A 39 6.32 -11.71 -0.96
CA LYS A 39 6.69 -11.67 0.47
C LYS A 39 5.61 -11.10 1.38
N TYR A 40 4.52 -10.58 0.83
CA TYR A 40 3.40 -9.98 1.56
C TYR A 40 2.14 -10.83 1.47
N ASP A 41 1.35 -10.82 2.54
CA ASP A 41 0.06 -11.50 2.61
C ASP A 41 -1.06 -10.67 1.95
N GLY A 42 -0.83 -9.37 1.75
CA GLY A 42 -1.80 -8.47 1.13
C GLY A 42 -1.19 -7.16 0.63
N LEU A 43 -1.85 -6.56 -0.37
CA LEU A 43 -1.50 -5.28 -0.98
C LEU A 43 -2.64 -4.29 -0.80
N VAL A 44 -2.31 -3.07 -0.36
CA VAL A 44 -3.23 -1.95 -0.22
C VAL A 44 -2.86 -0.87 -1.24
N LEU A 45 -3.85 -0.47 -2.04
CA LEU A 45 -3.77 0.65 -2.98
C LEU A 45 -4.52 1.85 -2.36
N PRO A 46 -3.80 2.83 -1.77
CA PRO A 46 -4.39 3.93 -1.02
C PRO A 46 -4.99 5.00 -1.94
N GLY A 47 -6.24 5.43 -1.73
CA GLY A 47 -6.82 6.51 -2.53
C GLY A 47 -8.17 7.01 -2.01
N VAL A 48 -8.53 8.25 -2.36
CA VAL A 48 -9.80 8.91 -1.97
C VAL A 48 -10.81 9.05 -3.11
N GLY A 49 -10.66 8.29 -4.20
CA GLY A 49 -11.67 8.22 -5.27
C GLY A 49 -11.18 8.38 -6.71
N ASN A 50 -9.89 8.65 -6.95
CA ASN A 50 -9.31 8.59 -8.30
C ASN A 50 -8.32 7.42 -8.39
N PHE A 51 -8.70 6.36 -9.12
CA PHE A 51 -7.90 5.14 -9.30
C PHE A 51 -6.94 5.23 -10.49
N ASP A 52 -7.11 6.21 -11.38
CA ASP A 52 -6.26 6.41 -12.56
C ASP A 52 -4.76 6.56 -12.24
N PRO A 53 -4.35 7.28 -11.16
CA PRO A 53 -2.94 7.36 -10.78
C PRO A 53 -2.34 6.01 -10.32
N ALA A 54 -3.16 5.11 -9.76
CA ALA A 54 -2.73 3.77 -9.36
C ALA A 54 -2.42 2.91 -10.59
N ILE A 55 -3.29 2.95 -11.61
CA ILE A 55 -3.05 2.22 -12.87
C ILE A 55 -1.79 2.72 -13.57
N LYS A 56 -1.63 4.04 -13.71
CA LYS A 56 -0.46 4.64 -14.38
C LYS A 56 0.88 4.34 -13.71
N SER A 57 0.89 4.09 -12.41
CA SER A 57 2.11 3.77 -11.66
C SER A 57 2.45 2.28 -11.69
N ILE A 58 1.49 1.42 -12.03
CA ILE A 58 1.70 -0.02 -12.24
C ILE A 58 2.14 -0.32 -13.69
N GLU A 59 1.66 0.44 -14.67
CA GLU A 59 2.00 0.27 -16.10
C GLU A 59 3.42 0.71 -16.48
N LYS A 60 4.19 1.24 -15.53
CA LYS A 60 5.52 1.83 -15.74
C LYS A 60 6.64 0.91 -15.27
#